data_AF-A0A1H0E3S4-F1
#
_entry.id   AF-A0A1H0E3S4-F1
#
_cell.length_a   1.000
_cell.length_b   1.000
_cell.length_c   1.000
_cell.angle_alpha   90.00
_cell.angle_beta   90.00
_cell.angle_gamma   90.00
#
_symmetry.space_group_name_H-M   'P 1'
#
loop_
_entity.id
_entity.type
_entity.pdbx_description
1 polymer ?
#
loop_
_entity_poly.entity_id
_entity_poly.type
_entity_poly.pdbx_seq_one_letter_code
_entity_poly.pdbx_strand_id
1 'polypeptide(L)' 'MSTQARGKTHLDIYDRATREAWAQRFGVSEDRLRKAVTMVGSRITSVAAYLDRPAT' A
#
# COMPACT_ATOMS: atom_id res chain seq x y z
N MET A 1 8.61 -6.82 24.87
CA MET A 1 9.11 -7.86 23.94
C MET A 1 8.37 -7.71 22.63
N SER A 2 9.06 -7.24 21.58
CA SER A 2 8.47 -6.78 20.32
C SER A 2 8.22 -7.96 19.36
N THR A 3 7.00 -8.49 19.39
CA THR A 3 6.59 -9.58 18.50
C THR A 3 6.40 -9.08 17.08
N GLN A 4 7.40 -9.35 16.24
CA GLN A 4 7.25 -9.79 14.85
C GLN A 4 6.27 -8.98 13.98
N ALA A 5 6.71 -7.82 13.49
CA ALA A 5 6.27 -7.28 12.20
C ALA A 5 7.10 -7.87 11.03
N ARG A 6 7.60 -9.11 11.17
CA ARG A 6 8.25 -9.85 10.10
C ARG A 6 7.15 -10.46 9.23
N GLY A 7 6.91 -9.90 8.04
CA GLY A 7 6.43 -10.72 6.93
C GLY A 7 5.26 -10.23 6.07
N LYS A 8 4.63 -9.09 6.36
CA LYS A 8 3.69 -8.49 5.39
C LYS A 8 4.34 -7.29 4.72
N THR A 9 5.35 -7.55 3.89
CA THR A 9 5.86 -6.56 2.91
C THR A 9 4.91 -6.44 1.72
N HIS A 10 3.95 -7.37 1.60
CA HIS A 10 2.97 -7.43 0.54
C HIS A 10 1.63 -6.84 1.01
N LEU A 11 1.09 -5.93 0.21
CA LEU A 11 -0.24 -5.37 0.31
C LEU A 11 -1.18 -6.26 -0.50
N ASP A 12 -2.12 -6.88 0.21
CA ASP A 12 -3.17 -7.69 -0.41
C ASP A 12 -4.29 -6.77 -0.90
N ILE A 13 -4.26 -6.41 -2.18
CA ILE A 13 -5.22 -5.46 -2.77
C ILE A 13 -6.63 -6.07 -2.93
N TYR A 14 -6.72 -7.40 -2.89
CA TYR A 14 -7.97 -8.16 -2.97
C TYR A 14 -8.72 -8.17 -1.63
N ASP A 15 -8.01 -8.01 -0.51
CA ASP A 15 -8.63 -7.89 0.80
C ASP A 15 -9.13 -6.45 1.00
N ARG A 16 -10.44 -6.32 1.15
CA ARG A 16 -11.09 -5.00 1.27
C ARG A 16 -10.62 -4.25 2.52
N ALA A 17 -10.53 -4.93 3.67
CA ALA A 17 -10.12 -4.32 4.93
C ALA A 17 -8.67 -3.81 4.85
N THR A 18 -7.78 -4.59 4.25
CA THR A 18 -6.38 -4.23 4.00
C THR A 18 -6.30 -3.03 3.07
N ARG A 19 -7.03 -3.03 1.95
CA ARG A 19 -7.07 -1.90 1.01
C ARG A 19 -7.55 -0.62 1.68
N GLU A 20 -8.67 -0.67 2.42
CA GLU A 20 -9.23 0.49 3.11
C GLU A 20 -8.25 1.03 4.15
N ALA A 21 -7.64 0.16 4.97
CA ALA A 21 -6.66 0.57 5.99
C ALA A 21 -5.42 1.24 5.37
N TRP A 22 -4.90 0.71 4.27
CA TRP A 22 -3.74 1.31 3.58
C TRP A 22 -4.10 2.58 2.84
N ALA A 23 -5.26 2.65 2.19
CA ALA A 23 -5.76 3.85 1.53
C ALA A 23 -5.87 5.00 2.53
N GLN A 24 -6.46 4.74 3.70
CA GLN A 24 -6.52 5.71 4.81
C GLN A 24 -5.12 6.09 5.32
N ARG A 25 -4.22 5.11 5.48
CA ARG A 25 -2.86 5.34 5.98
C ARG A 25 -2.01 6.20 5.04
N PHE A 26 -2.19 6.05 3.74
CA PHE A 26 -1.52 6.88 2.73
C PHE A 26 -2.28 8.17 2.39
N GLY A 27 -3.51 8.35 2.90
CA GLY A 27 -4.35 9.49 2.56
C GLY A 27 -4.79 9.53 1.10
N VAL A 28 -4.90 8.36 0.46
CA VAL A 28 -5.26 8.24 -0.97
C VAL A 28 -6.55 7.45 -1.14
N SER A 29 -7.23 7.64 -2.27
CA SER A 29 -8.38 6.80 -2.63
C SER A 29 -7.94 5.37 -2.94
N GLU A 30 -8.85 4.42 -2.71
CA GLU A 30 -8.64 3.00 -2.97
C GLU A 30 -8.26 2.71 -4.44
N ASP A 31 -8.81 3.49 -5.38
CA ASP A 31 -8.47 3.43 -6.80
C ASP A 31 -7.01 3.84 -7.07
N ARG A 32 -6.55 4.91 -6.43
CA ARG A 32 -5.15 5.38 -6.53
C ARG A 32 -4.19 4.37 -5.90
N LEU A 33 -4.59 3.75 -4.78
CA LEU A 33 -3.83 2.66 -4.17
C LEU A 33 -3.74 1.44 -5.11
N ARG A 34 -4.85 1.04 -5.73
CA ARG A 34 -4.87 -0.05 -6.71
C ARG A 34 -3.97 0.27 -7.90
N LYS A 35 -4.06 1.48 -8.46
CA LYS A 35 -3.21 1.92 -9.57
C LYS A 35 -1.74 1.89 -9.19
N ALA A 36 -1.38 2.36 -8.00
CA ALA A 36 -0.01 2.27 -7.49
C ALA A 36 0.46 0.81 -7.42
N VAL A 37 -0.33 -0.09 -6.83
CA VAL A 37 -0.03 -1.53 -6.76
C VAL A 37 0.11 -2.17 -8.13
N THR A 38 -0.72 -1.79 -9.11
CA THR A 38 -0.58 -2.27 -10.50
C THR A 38 0.71 -1.76 -11.15
N MET A 39 1.16 -0.56 -10.83
CA MET A 39 2.36 0.04 -11.44
C MET A 39 3.67 -0.43 -10.82
N VAL A 40 3.73 -0.61 -9.50
CA VAL A 40 4.98 -0.95 -8.78
C VAL A 40 4.97 -2.33 -8.11
N GLY A 41 3.84 -3.04 -8.20
CA GLY A 41 3.60 -4.33 -7.57
C GLY A 41 3.01 -4.21 -6.16
N SER A 42 2.73 -5.36 -5.54
CA SER A 42 2.13 -5.45 -4.21
C SER A 42 3.08 -5.12 -3.05
N ARG A 43 4.31 -4.65 -3.31
CA ARG A 43 5.24 -4.30 -2.24
C ARG A 43 4.87 -2.96 -1.61
N ILE A 44 4.61 -2.96 -0.30
CA ILE A 44 4.26 -1.75 0.47
C ILE A 44 5.32 -0.66 0.34
N THR A 45 6.61 -1.02 0.37
CA THR A 45 7.71 -0.05 0.23
C THR A 45 7.71 0.63 -1.13
N SER A 46 7.49 -0.14 -2.20
CA SER A 46 7.38 0.38 -3.56
C SER A 46 6.13 1.25 -3.74
N VAL A 47 4.99 0.80 -3.21
CA VAL A 47 3.73 1.57 -3.24
C VAL A 47 3.87 2.88 -2.46
N ALA A 48 4.46 2.83 -1.27
CA ALA A 48 4.74 4.01 -0.47
C ALA A 48 5.65 4.99 -1.22
N ALA A 49 6.76 4.53 -1.80
CA ALA A 49 7.66 5.37 -2.59
C ALA A 49 6.99 5.96 -3.84
N TYR A 50 6.07 5.23 -4.46
CA TYR A 50 5.31 5.71 -5.61
C TYR A 50 4.27 6.77 -5.23
N LEU A 51 3.60 6.60 -4.08
CA LEU A 51 2.60 7.54 -3.58
C LEU A 51 3.23 8.79 -2.93
N ASP A 52 4.43 8.65 -2.35
CA ASP A 52 5.23 9.73 -1.79
C ASP A 52 5.77 10.68 -2.88
N ARG A 53 6.04 10.13 -4.07
CA ARG A 53 6.33 10.98 -5.23
C ARG A 53 5.05 11.76 -5.62
N PRO A 54 5.08 13.10 -5.59
CA PRO A 54 4.01 13.87 -6.20
C PRO A 54 3.97 13.48 -7.68
N ALA A 55 2.80 13.06 -8.16
CA ALA A 55 2.58 12.85 -9.57
C ALA A 55 2.73 14.22 -10.26
N THR A 56 3.88 14.43 -10.89
CA THR A 56 4.21 15.62 -11.67
C THR A 56 3.29 15.78 -12.86
#